data_AF-A0A6S6SH76-F1
#
_entry.id   AF-A0A6S6SH76-F1
#
_cell.length_a   1.000
_cell.length_b   1.000
_cell.length_c   1.000
_cell.angle_alpha   90.00
_cell.angle_beta   90.00
_cell.angle_gamma   90.00
#
_symmetry.space_group_name_H-M   'P 1'
#
loop_
_entity.id
_entity.type
_entity.pdbx_description
1 polymer ?
#
loop_
_entity_poly.entity_id
_entity_poly.type
_entity_poly.pdbx_seq_one_letter_code
_entity_poly.pdbx_strand_id
1 'polypeptide(L)'
;MNKRRLFLASTLIGAMSLGSYTIAGGHGSCKHGKKGGEYSEQRMEKKVTRMTEKLGLSAEQSEQMKAAMKSNHETVKGFREQMRTLHESMRSLNPDAADFDTQLGSLANQKGELVRQMTIAKGKKRQAMAKILTPEQ
;
A
#
# COMPACT_ATOMS: atom_id res chain seq x y z
N MET A 1 25.63 -10.65 -35.83
CA MET A 1 26.44 -11.27 -34.76
C MET A 1 27.24 -10.18 -34.09
N ASN A 2 27.00 -9.90 -32.80
CA ASN A 2 27.96 -9.26 -31.88
C ASN A 2 27.47 -9.44 -30.43
N LYS A 3 28.43 -9.55 -29.52
CA LYS A 3 28.46 -10.50 -28.40
C LYS A 3 27.94 -9.95 -27.07
N ARG A 4 27.38 -10.90 -26.30
CA ARG A 4 27.02 -10.95 -24.87
C ARG A 4 27.79 -10.03 -23.92
N ARG A 5 27.08 -9.48 -22.93
CA ARG A 5 27.58 -9.33 -21.54
C ARG A 5 26.46 -9.69 -20.55
N LEU A 6 26.57 -10.89 -19.99
CA LEU A 6 25.86 -11.32 -18.78
C LEU A 6 26.44 -10.57 -17.58
N PHE A 7 25.59 -10.04 -16.71
CA PHE A 7 25.97 -9.73 -15.34
C PHE A 7 25.06 -10.55 -14.41
N LEU A 8 25.64 -11.64 -13.91
CA LEU A 8 25.23 -12.36 -12.71
C LEU A 8 25.70 -11.55 -11.51
N ALA A 9 24.80 -11.19 -10.60
CA ALA A 9 25.16 -10.72 -9.27
C ALA A 9 24.21 -11.39 -8.27
N SER A 10 24.73 -12.48 -7.69
CA SER A 10 24.25 -13.15 -6.51
C SER A 10 24.35 -12.24 -5.29
N THR A 11 23.33 -12.22 -4.44
CA THR A 11 23.52 -11.98 -3.00
C THR A 11 22.39 -12.66 -2.23
N LEU A 12 22.72 -13.86 -1.74
CA LEU A 12 22.06 -14.53 -0.63
C LEU A 12 22.25 -13.65 0.62
N ILE A 13 21.16 -13.25 1.26
CA ILE A 13 21.17 -12.84 2.66
C ILE A 13 20.19 -13.75 3.39
N GLY A 14 20.75 -14.75 4.05
CA GLY A 14 20.09 -15.47 5.12
C GLY A 14 20.10 -14.63 6.40
N ALA A 15 18.97 -14.55 7.07
CA ALA A 15 18.90 -14.14 8.47
C ALA A 15 17.94 -15.07 9.21
N MET A 16 18.50 -15.71 10.23
CA MET A 16 17.89 -16.67 11.13
C MET A 16 16.86 -16.02 12.07
N SER A 17 15.74 -16.75 12.24
CA SER A 17 14.92 -16.97 13.44
C SER A 17 14.81 -15.89 14.53
N LEU A 18 13.58 -15.46 14.81
CA LEU A 18 13.13 -15.13 16.17
C LEU A 18 11.76 -15.77 16.42
N GLY A 19 11.66 -16.43 17.57
CA GLY A 19 10.57 -17.33 17.97
C GLY A 19 9.22 -16.65 18.11
N SER A 20 8.17 -17.41 17.79
CA SER A 20 6.79 -17.02 18.03
C SER A 20 6.32 -17.67 19.33
N TYR A 21 6.24 -16.88 20.40
CA TYR A 21 5.45 -17.25 21.58
C TYR A 21 3.96 -17.18 21.22
N THR A 22 3.23 -18.24 21.54
CA THR A 22 1.78 -18.30 21.44
C THR A 22 1.15 -17.49 22.58
N ILE A 23 0.31 -16.52 22.25
CA ILE A 23 -0.67 -15.96 23.20
C ILE A 23 -2.06 -16.22 22.62
N ALA A 24 -2.71 -17.24 23.17
CA ALA A 24 -4.11 -17.51 22.97
C ALA A 24 -4.93 -16.46 23.73
N GLY A 25 -5.45 -15.47 23.01
CA GLY A 25 -6.39 -14.47 23.52
C GLY A 25 -7.66 -14.48 22.68
N GLY A 26 -8.55 -15.45 22.93
CA GLY A 26 -9.84 -15.55 22.26
C GLY A 26 -10.84 -14.55 22.82
N HIS A 27 -10.79 -13.30 22.37
CA HIS A 27 -11.86 -12.33 22.57
C HIS A 27 -12.74 -12.25 21.31
N GLY A 28 -14.05 -12.43 21.52
CA GLY A 28 -15.06 -12.45 20.47
C GLY A 28 -15.00 -11.21 19.59
N SER A 29 -14.94 -11.43 18.27
CA SER A 29 -15.01 -10.35 17.30
C SER A 29 -16.08 -10.65 16.26
N CYS A 30 -16.97 -9.67 16.11
CA CYS A 30 -18.03 -9.59 15.14
C CYS A 30 -17.50 -9.90 13.73
N LYS A 31 -18.06 -10.94 13.11
CA LYS A 31 -17.73 -11.36 11.74
C LYS A 31 -18.25 -10.32 10.73
N HIS A 32 -17.48 -9.26 10.48
CA HIS A 32 -17.60 -8.50 9.22
C HIS A 32 -16.82 -9.26 8.14
N GLY A 33 -17.57 -9.81 7.17
CA GLY A 33 -17.10 -10.83 6.24
C GLY A 33 -15.91 -10.42 5.36
N LYS A 34 -14.98 -11.36 5.20
CA LYS A 34 -13.88 -11.37 4.24
C LYS A 34 -14.36 -11.56 2.78
N LYS A 35 -15.33 -10.76 2.30
CA LYS A 35 -15.78 -10.75 0.89
C LYS A 35 -15.41 -9.46 0.17
N GLY A 36 -14.21 -8.91 0.46
CA GLY A 36 -13.81 -7.58 -0.01
C GLY A 36 -13.03 -7.53 -1.33
N GLY A 37 -12.45 -8.64 -1.79
CA GLY A 37 -11.52 -8.66 -2.93
C GLY A 37 -12.17 -8.27 -4.26
N GLU A 38 -13.00 -9.14 -4.82
CA GLU A 38 -13.67 -8.93 -6.12
C GLU A 38 -14.58 -7.69 -6.14
N TYR A 39 -15.29 -7.42 -5.03
CA TYR A 39 -16.13 -6.23 -4.92
C TYR A 39 -15.33 -4.93 -4.94
N SER A 40 -14.06 -4.96 -4.49
CA SER A 40 -13.19 -3.77 -4.53
C SER A 40 -12.61 -3.50 -5.91
N GLU A 41 -12.31 -4.55 -6.69
CA GLU A 41 -11.79 -4.44 -8.05
C GLU A 41 -12.86 -3.93 -9.00
N GLN A 42 -14.06 -4.51 -9.00
CA GLN A 42 -15.17 -4.04 -9.83
C GLN A 42 -15.54 -2.57 -9.53
N ARG A 43 -15.46 -2.17 -8.25
CA ARG A 43 -15.70 -0.78 -7.86
C ARG A 43 -14.58 0.15 -8.33
N MET A 44 -13.35 -0.32 -8.39
CA MET A 44 -12.21 0.43 -8.90
C MET A 44 -12.35 0.62 -10.41
N GLU A 45 -12.66 -0.43 -11.16
CA GLU A 45 -12.92 -0.34 -12.60
C GLU A 45 -14.02 0.66 -12.92
N LYS A 46 -15.18 0.59 -12.24
CA LYS A 46 -16.27 1.56 -12.41
C LYS A 46 -15.83 3.01 -12.16
N LYS A 47 -14.94 3.24 -11.19
CA LYS A 47 -14.41 4.59 -10.91
C LYS A 47 -13.48 5.06 -12.01
N VAL A 48 -12.64 4.17 -12.55
CA VAL A 48 -11.74 4.52 -13.65
C VAL A 48 -12.54 4.81 -14.90
N THR A 49 -13.50 3.97 -15.27
CA THR A 49 -14.39 4.20 -16.43
C THR A 49 -15.12 5.54 -16.33
N ARG A 50 -15.72 5.85 -15.17
CA ARG A 50 -16.40 7.15 -14.99
C ARG A 50 -15.45 8.34 -15.10
N MET A 51 -14.21 8.19 -14.65
CA MET A 51 -13.19 9.23 -14.75
C MET A 51 -12.71 9.41 -16.20
N THR A 52 -12.45 8.32 -16.94
CA THR A 52 -12.00 8.37 -18.33
C THR A 52 -13.07 9.01 -19.22
N GLU A 53 -14.35 8.67 -19.00
CA GLU A 53 -15.49 9.29 -19.69
C GLU A 53 -15.59 10.78 -19.37
N LYS A 54 -15.49 11.16 -18.09
CA LYS A 54 -15.61 12.56 -17.67
C LYS A 54 -14.50 13.46 -18.20
N LEU A 55 -13.29 12.90 -18.37
CA LEU A 55 -12.13 13.62 -18.91
C LEU A 55 -12.03 13.53 -20.45
N GLY A 56 -12.96 12.82 -21.12
CA GLY A 56 -12.93 12.66 -22.57
C GLY A 56 -11.63 12.02 -23.06
N LEU A 57 -11.09 11.03 -22.33
CA LEU A 57 -9.83 10.40 -22.66
C LEU A 57 -9.95 9.55 -23.94
N SER A 58 -8.92 9.59 -24.78
CA SER A 58 -8.81 8.67 -25.92
C SER A 58 -8.71 7.21 -25.46
N ALA A 59 -8.88 6.25 -26.38
CA ALA A 59 -8.72 4.83 -26.07
C ALA A 59 -7.34 4.52 -25.49
N GLU A 60 -6.29 5.11 -26.07
CA GLU A 60 -4.90 4.94 -25.62
C GLU A 60 -4.66 5.56 -24.24
N GLN A 61 -5.14 6.79 -24.01
CA GLN A 61 -5.05 7.45 -22.70
C GLN A 61 -5.83 6.68 -21.62
N SER A 62 -6.98 6.12 -21.98
CA SER A 62 -7.82 5.33 -21.07
C SER A 62 -7.13 4.05 -20.63
N GLU A 63 -6.48 3.33 -21.54
CA GLU A 63 -5.71 2.13 -21.21
C GLU A 63 -4.50 2.47 -20.31
N GLN A 64 -3.76 3.53 -20.62
CA GLN A 64 -2.67 4.01 -19.76
C GLN A 64 -3.16 4.40 -18.37
N MET A 65 -4.32 5.05 -18.28
CA MET A 65 -4.94 5.45 -17.02
C MET A 65 -5.36 4.24 -16.17
N LYS A 66 -5.96 3.22 -16.79
CA LYS A 66 -6.32 1.96 -16.11
C LYS A 66 -5.07 1.26 -15.56
N ALA A 67 -4.01 1.14 -16.36
CA ALA A 67 -2.76 0.53 -15.94
C ALA A 67 -2.13 1.28 -14.76
N ALA A 68 -2.08 2.62 -14.82
CA ALA A 68 -1.56 3.45 -13.75
C ALA A 68 -2.38 3.31 -12.45
N MET A 69 -3.71 3.24 -12.55
CA MET A 69 -4.59 3.07 -11.40
C MET A 69 -4.48 1.68 -10.77
N LYS A 70 -4.34 0.62 -11.58
CA LYS A 70 -4.15 -0.76 -11.10
C LYS A 70 -2.82 -0.90 -10.35
N SER A 71 -1.72 -0.40 -10.91
CA SER A 71 -0.41 -0.39 -10.22
C SER A 71 -0.46 0.36 -8.89
N ASN A 72 -1.15 1.51 -8.86
CA ASN A 72 -1.32 2.27 -7.62
C ASN A 72 -2.23 1.57 -6.61
N HIS A 73 -3.17 0.71 -7.03
CA HIS A 73 -4.05 -0.03 -6.12
C HIS A 73 -3.24 -0.93 -5.18
N GLU A 74 -2.30 -1.71 -5.71
CA GLU A 74 -1.44 -2.60 -4.92
C GLU A 74 -0.59 -1.80 -3.92
N THR A 75 -0.05 -0.67 -4.35
CA THR A 75 0.72 0.23 -3.48
C THR A 75 -0.13 0.74 -2.31
N VAL A 76 -1.38 1.17 -2.60
CA VAL A 76 -2.32 1.65 -1.57
C VAL A 76 -2.75 0.53 -0.63
N LYS A 77 -2.91 -0.69 -1.13
CA LYS A 77 -3.25 -1.86 -0.32
C LYS A 77 -2.14 -2.15 0.70
N GLY A 78 -0.88 -2.17 0.26
CA GLY A 78 0.27 -2.35 1.16
C GLY A 78 0.33 -1.27 2.27
N PHE A 79 0.12 0.00 1.93
CA PHE A 79 0.07 1.06 2.95
C PHE A 79 -1.08 0.91 3.94
N ARG A 80 -2.25 0.43 3.47
CA ARG A 80 -3.40 0.18 4.36
C ARG A 80 -3.14 -0.95 5.34
N GLU A 81 -2.51 -2.03 4.88
CA GLU A 81 -2.13 -3.16 5.73
C GLU A 81 -1.12 -2.71 6.79
N GLN A 82 -0.08 -1.97 6.40
CA GLN A 82 0.90 -1.40 7.34
C GLN A 82 0.24 -0.47 8.36
N MET A 83 -0.70 0.39 7.92
CA MET A 83 -1.42 1.26 8.87
C MET A 83 -2.31 0.51 9.83
N ARG A 84 -2.96 -0.54 9.35
CA ARG A 84 -3.77 -1.41 10.20
C ARG A 84 -2.90 -2.07 11.27
N THR A 85 -1.79 -2.67 10.89
CA THR A 85 -0.86 -3.30 11.84
C THR A 85 -0.36 -2.30 12.87
N LEU A 86 0.02 -1.08 12.44
CA LEU A 86 0.49 -0.05 13.37
C LEU A 86 -0.61 0.37 14.37
N HIS A 87 -1.86 0.54 13.90
CA HIS A 87 -2.98 0.84 14.79
C HIS A 87 -3.28 -0.29 15.78
N GLU A 88 -3.16 -1.55 15.33
CA GLU A 88 -3.27 -2.72 16.19
C GLU A 88 -2.17 -2.72 17.26
N SER A 89 -0.91 -2.45 16.88
CA SER A 89 0.23 -2.32 17.82
C SER A 89 0.05 -1.20 18.84
N MET A 90 -0.40 -0.02 18.41
CA MET A 90 -0.70 1.10 19.31
C MET A 90 -1.83 0.75 20.30
N ARG A 91 -2.86 0.04 19.83
CA ARG A 91 -3.97 -0.40 20.69
C ARG A 91 -3.56 -1.47 21.70
N SER A 92 -2.55 -2.27 21.38
CA SER A 92 -2.05 -3.33 22.27
C SER A 92 -1.01 -2.88 23.29
N LEU A 93 -0.62 -1.59 23.29
CA LEU A 93 0.33 -1.08 24.29
C LEU A 93 -0.25 -1.25 25.70
N ASN A 94 0.59 -1.70 26.63
CA ASN A 94 0.26 -1.76 28.04
C ASN A 94 0.53 -0.39 28.69
N PRO A 95 -0.51 0.34 29.17
CA PRO A 95 -0.33 1.66 29.79
C PRO A 95 0.53 1.65 31.04
N ASP A 96 0.62 0.52 31.74
CA ASP A 96 1.34 0.40 33.01
C ASP A 96 2.79 -0.10 32.82
N ALA A 97 3.23 -0.31 31.57
CA ALA A 97 4.59 -0.77 31.29
C ALA A 97 5.62 0.34 31.57
N ALA A 98 6.75 -0.03 32.20
CA ALA A 98 7.83 0.90 32.53
C ALA A 98 8.45 1.58 31.30
N ASP A 99 8.34 0.98 30.12
CA ASP A 99 8.86 1.48 28.85
C ASP A 99 7.77 2.00 27.89
N PHE A 100 6.54 2.22 28.39
CA PHE A 100 5.39 2.67 27.60
C PHE A 100 5.71 3.86 26.68
N ASP A 101 6.31 4.93 27.22
CA ASP A 101 6.63 6.14 26.45
C ASP A 101 7.63 5.85 25.32
N THR A 102 8.57 4.92 25.55
CA THR A 102 9.55 4.51 24.53
C THR A 102 8.86 3.73 23.41
N GLN A 103 7.98 2.78 23.76
CA GLN A 103 7.22 2.02 22.78
C GLN A 103 6.27 2.91 21.97
N LEU A 104 5.57 3.84 22.63
CA LEU A 104 4.69 4.81 22.00
C LEU A 104 5.46 5.73 21.05
N GLY A 105 6.61 6.26 21.49
CA GLY A 105 7.47 7.10 20.66
C GLY A 105 7.95 6.38 19.39
N SER A 106 8.35 5.10 19.50
CA SER A 106 8.74 4.28 18.36
C SER A 106 7.59 4.11 17.35
N LEU A 107 6.39 3.76 17.83
CA LEU A 107 5.20 3.62 16.98
C LEU A 107 4.77 4.95 16.34
N ALA A 108 4.90 6.07 17.07
CA ALA A 108 4.63 7.40 16.54
C ALA A 108 5.59 7.77 15.40
N ASN A 109 6.88 7.47 15.54
CA ASN A 109 7.88 7.67 14.50
C ASN A 109 7.57 6.82 13.26
N GLN A 110 7.23 5.54 13.46
CA GLN A 110 6.80 4.66 12.36
C GLN A 110 5.55 5.20 11.65
N LYS A 111 4.57 5.74 12.40
CA LYS A 111 3.40 6.40 11.81
C LYS A 111 3.78 7.58 10.95
N GLY A 112 4.65 8.46 11.47
CA GLY A 112 5.12 9.65 10.76
C GLY A 112 5.79 9.28 9.44
N GLU A 113 6.68 8.30 9.47
CA GLU A 113 7.37 7.81 8.27
C GLU A 113 6.39 7.21 7.25
N LEU A 114 5.41 6.42 7.69
CA LEU A 114 4.44 5.84 6.78
C LEU A 114 3.56 6.91 6.12
N VAL A 115 3.13 7.93 6.88
CA VAL A 115 2.37 9.07 6.33
C VAL A 115 3.21 9.85 5.31
N ARG A 116 4.51 10.03 5.56
CA ARG A 116 5.44 10.63 4.61
C ARG A 116 5.48 9.85 3.30
N GLN A 117 5.67 8.53 3.37
CA GLN A 117 5.70 7.66 2.19
C GLN A 117 4.39 7.70 1.40
N MET A 118 3.24 7.66 2.08
CA MET A 118 1.92 7.78 1.46
C MET A 118 1.74 9.12 0.74
N THR A 119 2.24 10.21 1.34
CA THR A 119 2.18 11.55 0.74
C THR A 119 3.00 11.62 -0.53
N ILE A 120 4.23 11.12 -0.50
CA ILE A 120 5.10 11.04 -1.68
C ILE A 120 4.46 10.17 -2.77
N ALA A 121 3.92 9.01 -2.42
CA ALA A 121 3.25 8.11 -3.37
C ALA A 121 2.05 8.79 -4.04
N LYS A 122 1.24 9.54 -3.27
CA LYS A 122 0.12 10.33 -3.81
C LYS A 122 0.60 11.40 -4.79
N GLY A 123 1.70 12.07 -4.49
CA GLY A 123 2.34 13.04 -5.38
C GLY A 123 2.81 12.40 -6.70
N LYS A 124 3.56 11.30 -6.61
CA LYS A 124 4.02 10.52 -7.77
C LYS A 124 2.87 10.02 -8.63
N LYS A 125 1.79 9.54 -8.01
CA LYS A 125 0.57 9.13 -8.73
C LYS A 125 -0.04 10.30 -9.51
N ARG A 126 -0.20 11.46 -8.89
CA ARG A 126 -0.72 12.66 -9.56
C ARG A 126 0.16 13.07 -10.73
N GLN A 127 1.48 13.06 -10.54
CA GLN A 127 2.45 13.33 -11.60
C GLN A 127 2.33 12.33 -12.76
N ALA A 128 2.17 11.03 -12.48
CA ALA A 128 2.00 10.01 -13.50
C ALA A 128 0.69 10.19 -14.28
N MET A 129 -0.42 10.50 -13.59
CA MET A 129 -1.70 10.78 -14.24
C MET A 129 -1.62 12.03 -15.13
N ALA A 130 -1.00 13.11 -14.66
CA ALA A 130 -0.85 14.35 -15.41
C ALA A 130 -0.05 14.18 -16.73
N LYS A 131 0.84 13.18 -16.81
CA LYS A 131 1.57 12.86 -18.05
C LYS A 131 0.69 12.18 -19.11
N ILE A 132 -0.46 11.63 -18.72
CA ILE A 132 -1.41 10.96 -19.62
C ILE A 132 -2.41 11.99 -20.17
N LEU A 133 -2.72 13.03 -19.40
CA LEU A 133 -3.68 14.08 -19.76
C LEU A 133 -3.03 15.10 -20.70
N THR A 134 -3.81 15.64 -21.63
CA THR A 134 -3.43 16.84 -22.38
C THR A 134 -3.72 18.09 -21.53
N PRO A 135 -3.14 19.27 -21.84
CA PRO A 135 -3.42 20.51 -21.09
C PRO A 135 -4.90 20.89 -21.02
N GLU A 136 -5.70 20.45 -22.00
CA GLU A 136 -7.13 20.72 -22.12
C GLU A 136 -7.99 19.79 -21.23
N GLN A 137 -7.41 18.76 -20.58
CA GLN A 137 -8.07 17.72 -19.77
C GLN A 137 -7.72 17.86 -18.27
#